data_AF-A0A2E1DJC9-F1
#
_entry.id   AF-A0A2E1DJC9-F1
#
_cell.length_a   1.000
_cell.length_b   1.000
_cell.length_c   1.000
_cell.angle_alpha   90.00
_cell.angle_beta   90.00
_cell.angle_gamma   90.00
#
_symmetry.space_group_name_H-M   'P 1'
#
loop_
_entity.id
_entity.type
_entity.pdbx_description
1 polymer ?
#
loop_
_entity_poly.entity_id
_entity_poly.type
_entity_poly.pdbx_seq_one_letter_code
_entity_poly.pdbx_strand_id
1 'polypeptide(L)'
;MLKKLIFYILIFNFLAVSAQLNQEPKKITNKFFSELNDLENITPALKKKKGFTNYEELIDFIAEKVKKYPESVSSNFIGESQKQKKIPIIYIKKKNHNDEKKLKVWMQGGLHGNEPASTESLLYLIHLILEDSDYNYLLN
;
A
#
# COMPACT_ATOMS: atom_id res chain seq x y z
N MET A 1 -13.96 42.58 29.13
CA MET A 1 -14.15 41.21 29.67
C MET A 1 -14.59 40.20 28.60
N LEU A 2 -15.63 40.50 27.81
CA LEU A 2 -16.21 39.56 26.83
C LEU A 2 -15.19 38.97 25.83
N LYS A 3 -14.26 39.78 25.29
CA LYS A 3 -13.21 39.31 24.37
C LYS A 3 -12.25 38.30 25.01
N LYS A 4 -11.92 38.46 26.30
CA LYS A 4 -11.08 37.51 27.04
C LYS A 4 -11.83 36.20 27.26
N LEU A 5 -13.13 36.27 27.59
CA LEU A 5 -13.98 35.09 27.75
C LEU A 5 -14.09 34.27 26.45
N ILE A 6 -14.33 34.92 25.31
CA ILE A 6 -14.37 34.27 23.99
C ILE A 6 -13.02 33.60 23.66
N PHE A 7 -11.91 34.27 23.96
CA PHE A 7 -10.58 33.71 23.76
C PHE A 7 -10.32 32.46 24.61
N TYR A 8 -10.72 32.47 25.88
CA TYR A 8 -10.62 31.29 26.74
C TYR A 8 -11.52 30.14 26.26
N ILE A 9 -12.74 30.44 25.79
CA ILE A 9 -13.65 29.43 25.22
C ILE A 9 -13.04 28.81 23.95
N LEU A 10 -12.45 29.60 23.06
CA LEU A 10 -11.81 29.10 21.83
C LEU A 10 -10.60 28.22 22.15
N ILE A 11 -9.75 28.59 23.12
CA ILE A 11 -8.62 27.77 23.57
C ILE A 11 -9.10 26.45 24.19
N PHE A 12 -10.13 26.50 25.03
CA PHE A 12 -10.66 25.31 25.70
C PHE A 12 -11.28 24.32 24.72
N ASN A 13 -12.02 24.82 23.71
CA ASN A 13 -12.56 23.98 22.64
C ASN A 13 -11.45 23.41 21.74
N PHE A 14 -10.36 24.13 21.49
CA PHE A 14 -9.23 23.63 20.72
C PHE A 14 -8.52 22.45 21.41
N LEU A 15 -8.46 22.45 22.75
CA LEU A 15 -7.88 21.36 23.54
C LEU A 15 -8.81 20.14 23.63
N ALA A 16 -10.14 20.36 23.67
CA ALA A 16 -11.14 19.30 23.76
C ALA A 16 -11.35 18.53 22.44
N VAL A 17 -10.96 19.11 21.29
CA VAL A 17 -11.04 18.48 19.96
C VAL A 17 -9.65 18.00 19.51
N SER A 18 -8.90 17.38 20.41
CA SER A 18 -7.79 16.52 19.98
C SER A 18 -8.40 15.18 19.56
N ALA A 19 -8.51 14.96 18.25
CA ALA A 19 -8.89 13.64 17.73
C ALA A 19 -7.94 12.60 18.33
N GLN A 20 -8.47 11.64 19.09
CA GLN A 20 -7.67 10.54 19.59
C GLN A 20 -7.06 9.82 18.39
N LEU A 21 -5.73 9.79 18.32
CA LEU A 21 -5.02 8.83 17.48
C LEU A 21 -5.28 7.45 18.09
N ASN A 22 -6.38 6.82 17.70
CA ASN A 22 -6.73 5.46 18.12
C ASN A 22 -5.87 4.44 17.37
N GLN A 23 -4.55 4.60 17.46
CA GLN A 23 -3.66 3.50 17.11
C GLN A 23 -3.89 2.39 18.12
N GLU A 24 -4.14 1.19 17.61
CA GLU A 24 -4.33 0.00 18.42
C GLU A 24 -3.14 -0.17 19.37
N PRO A 25 -3.36 -0.37 20.68
CA PRO A 25 -2.27 -0.56 21.62
C PRO A 25 -1.45 -1.79 21.22
N LYS A 26 -0.12 -1.69 21.25
CA LYS A 26 0.80 -2.80 20.91
C LYS A 26 0.50 -4.09 21.69
N LYS A 27 -0.04 -3.98 22.91
CA LYS A 27 -0.47 -5.13 23.72
C LYS A 27 -1.59 -5.95 23.05
N ILE A 28 -2.52 -5.31 22.35
CA ILE A 28 -3.61 -6.01 21.63
C ILE A 28 -3.03 -6.68 20.38
N THR A 29 -2.24 -5.95 19.60
CA THR A 29 -1.53 -6.51 18.43
C THR A 29 -0.69 -7.73 18.81
N ASN A 30 0.13 -7.63 19.84
CA ASN A 30 0.94 -8.75 20.30
C ASN A 30 0.13 -9.96 20.79
N LYS A 31 -1.11 -9.74 21.26
CA LYS A 31 -1.97 -10.80 21.80
C LYS A 31 -2.72 -11.56 20.71
N PHE A 32 -3.23 -10.84 19.70
CA PHE A 32 -4.12 -11.39 18.69
C PHE A 32 -3.50 -11.51 17.30
N PHE A 33 -2.39 -10.80 17.06
CA PHE A 33 -1.69 -10.72 15.79
C PHE A 33 -0.18 -10.87 16.00
N SER A 34 0.21 -11.82 16.85
CA SER A 34 1.61 -12.05 17.21
C SER A 34 2.48 -12.41 16.00
N GLU A 35 1.88 -13.06 15.01
CA GLU A 35 2.46 -13.39 13.71
C GLU A 35 2.80 -12.14 12.88
N LEU A 36 2.12 -11.01 13.13
CA LEU A 36 2.41 -9.74 12.47
C LEU A 36 3.53 -8.93 13.17
N ASN A 37 4.09 -9.42 14.28
CA ASN A 37 5.22 -8.74 14.92
C ASN A 37 6.47 -8.75 14.06
N ASP A 38 6.60 -9.77 13.22
CA ASP A 38 7.68 -9.95 12.26
C ASP A 38 7.15 -9.71 10.85
N LEU A 39 6.46 -8.58 10.63
CA LEU A 39 6.10 -8.15 9.29
C LEU A 39 7.35 -8.15 8.43
N GLU A 40 7.38 -9.03 7.44
CA GLU A 40 8.51 -9.15 6.55
C GLU A 40 8.73 -7.81 5.83
N ASN A 41 10.01 -7.47 5.62
CA ASN A 41 10.44 -6.24 4.96
C ASN A 41 10.20 -6.30 3.45
N ILE A 42 8.93 -6.51 3.06
CA ILE A 42 8.49 -6.78 1.68
C ILE A 42 8.26 -5.47 0.93
N THR A 43 7.29 -4.66 1.38
CA THR A 43 6.92 -3.43 0.68
C THR A 43 7.82 -2.26 1.11
N PRO A 44 7.94 -1.19 0.29
CA PRO A 44 8.75 -0.05 0.67
C PRO A 44 8.30 0.62 1.98
N ALA A 45 7.00 0.64 2.29
CA ALA A 45 6.54 1.13 3.60
C ALA A 45 7.00 0.25 4.76
N LEU A 46 6.91 -1.08 4.63
CA LEU A 46 7.29 -2.02 5.70
C LEU A 46 8.79 -2.00 5.98
N LYS A 47 9.62 -1.68 4.98
CA LYS A 47 11.07 -1.48 5.14
C LYS A 47 11.44 -0.24 5.97
N LYS A 48 10.48 0.64 6.29
CA LYS A 48 10.71 1.92 6.96
C LYS A 48 10.08 1.93 8.35
N LYS A 49 10.69 2.70 9.26
CA LYS A 49 10.15 2.91 10.61
C LYS A 49 8.85 3.75 10.62
N LYS A 50 8.65 4.62 9.65
CA LYS A 50 7.50 5.53 9.57
C LYS A 50 7.20 5.92 8.12
N GLY A 51 5.91 6.08 7.81
CA GLY A 51 5.42 6.56 6.52
C GLY A 51 5.05 5.41 5.57
N PHE A 52 4.40 5.76 4.48
CA PHE A 52 3.99 4.83 3.43
C PHE A 52 4.90 4.91 2.20
N THR A 53 4.70 4.03 1.24
CA THR A 53 5.41 4.07 -0.05
C THR A 53 5.12 5.38 -0.77
N ASN A 54 6.16 6.11 -1.12
CA ASN A 54 6.06 7.30 -1.97
C ASN A 54 6.13 6.92 -3.45
N TYR A 55 5.95 7.89 -4.35
CA TYR A 55 5.91 7.61 -5.79
C TYR A 55 7.22 7.02 -6.33
N GLU A 56 8.39 7.51 -5.90
CA GLU A 56 9.68 7.02 -6.40
C GLU A 56 9.92 5.59 -5.93
N GLU A 57 9.65 5.32 -4.64
CA GLU A 57 9.70 3.98 -4.05
C GLU A 57 8.73 3.00 -4.75
N LEU A 58 7.55 3.46 -5.16
CA LEU A 58 6.58 2.68 -5.92
C LEU A 58 7.16 2.28 -7.28
N ILE A 59 7.71 3.25 -8.03
CA ILE A 59 8.28 2.98 -9.36
C ILE A 59 9.49 2.05 -9.26
N ASP A 60 10.36 2.25 -8.27
CA ASP A 60 11.53 1.41 -8.03
C ASP A 60 11.14 -0.02 -7.66
N PHE A 61 10.11 -0.20 -6.81
CA PHE A 61 9.58 -1.52 -6.48
C PHE A 61 9.07 -2.24 -7.73
N ILE A 62 8.31 -1.55 -8.60
CA ILE A 62 7.78 -2.14 -9.83
C ILE A 62 8.92 -2.52 -10.78
N ALA A 63 9.90 -1.64 -10.95
CA ALA A 63 11.07 -1.89 -11.79
C ALA A 63 11.88 -3.09 -11.28
N GLU A 64 12.05 -3.23 -9.96
CA GLU A 64 12.69 -4.39 -9.33
C GLU A 64 11.94 -5.68 -9.70
N LYS A 65 10.61 -5.72 -9.54
CA LYS A 65 9.82 -6.92 -9.84
C LYS A 65 9.82 -7.28 -11.32
N VAL A 66 9.74 -6.31 -12.23
CA VAL A 66 9.86 -6.53 -13.67
C VAL A 66 11.24 -7.10 -14.02
N LYS A 67 12.31 -6.56 -13.43
CA LYS A 67 13.69 -7.04 -13.65
C LYS A 67 13.91 -8.45 -13.11
N LYS A 68 13.34 -8.77 -11.94
CA LYS A 68 13.50 -10.06 -11.28
C LYS A 68 12.66 -11.17 -11.92
N TYR A 69 11.48 -10.84 -12.46
CA TYR A 69 10.53 -11.80 -13.03
C TYR A 69 10.08 -11.45 -14.46
N PRO A 70 11.00 -11.29 -15.43
CA PRO A 70 10.67 -10.79 -16.77
C PRO A 70 9.73 -11.71 -17.57
N GLU A 71 9.65 -13.00 -17.23
CA GLU A 71 8.76 -13.96 -17.88
C GLU A 71 7.33 -13.94 -17.33
N SER A 72 7.12 -13.34 -16.15
CA SER A 72 5.83 -13.33 -15.46
C SER A 72 5.29 -11.93 -15.15
N VAL A 73 6.14 -10.91 -15.13
CA VAL A 73 5.79 -9.54 -14.75
C VAL A 73 6.20 -8.59 -15.86
N SER A 74 5.26 -7.77 -16.29
CA SER A 74 5.54 -6.61 -17.13
C SER A 74 4.81 -5.39 -16.59
N SER A 75 5.26 -4.19 -16.96
CA SER A 75 4.63 -2.94 -16.54
C SER A 75 4.52 -1.96 -17.71
N ASN A 76 3.51 -1.11 -17.65
CA ASN A 76 3.37 0.04 -18.54
C ASN A 76 2.81 1.23 -17.75
N PHE A 77 2.53 2.34 -18.43
CA PHE A 77 1.80 3.47 -17.87
C PHE A 77 0.46 3.63 -18.59
N ILE A 78 -0.62 3.75 -17.82
CA ILE A 78 -1.98 3.95 -18.37
C ILE A 78 -2.33 5.42 -18.59
N GLY A 79 -1.44 6.33 -18.19
CA GLY A 79 -1.64 7.76 -18.32
C GLY A 79 -0.74 8.53 -17.36
N GLU A 80 -1.12 9.78 -17.15
CA GLU A 80 -0.38 10.74 -16.34
C GLU A 80 -1.36 11.57 -15.51
N SER A 81 -1.03 11.80 -14.24
CA SER A 81 -1.83 12.64 -13.35
C SER A 81 -1.68 14.13 -13.70
N GLN A 82 -2.54 14.98 -13.12
CA GLN A 82 -2.45 16.45 -13.27
C GLN A 82 -1.09 17.03 -12.84
N LYS A 83 -0.36 16.34 -11.95
CA LYS A 83 0.98 16.73 -11.48
C LYS A 83 2.11 16.02 -12.23
N GLN A 84 1.84 15.51 -13.43
CA GLN A 84 2.82 14.92 -14.31
C GLN A 84 3.49 13.64 -13.77
N LYS A 85 2.79 12.92 -12.89
CA LYS A 85 3.22 11.59 -12.41
C LYS A 85 2.56 10.52 -13.27
N LYS A 86 3.37 9.66 -13.90
CA LYS A 86 2.89 8.54 -14.70
C LYS A 86 2.19 7.52 -13.81
N ILE A 87 1.07 6.98 -14.26
CA ILE A 87 0.27 6.04 -13.47
C ILE A 87 0.66 4.61 -13.89
N PRO A 88 1.38 3.86 -13.05
CA PRO A 88 1.86 2.54 -13.44
C PRO A 88 0.72 1.53 -13.45
N ILE A 89 0.78 0.60 -14.40
CA ILE A 89 0.04 -0.65 -14.41
C ILE A 89 1.02 -1.81 -14.46
N ILE A 90 0.69 -2.88 -13.76
CA ILE A 90 1.50 -4.10 -13.70
C ILE A 90 0.63 -5.24 -14.23
N TYR A 91 1.20 -6.06 -15.10
CA TYR A 91 0.59 -7.29 -15.58
C TYR A 91 1.36 -8.45 -14.99
N ILE A 92 0.66 -9.36 -14.33
CA ILE A 92 1.23 -10.59 -13.79
C ILE A 92 0.54 -11.76 -14.46
N LYS A 93 1.29 -12.52 -15.26
CA LYS A 93 0.79 -13.70 -15.97
C LYS A 93 1.94 -14.60 -16.39
N LYS A 94 1.72 -15.91 -16.42
CA LYS A 94 2.73 -16.88 -16.86
C LYS A 94 2.67 -17.07 -18.38
N LYS A 95 3.74 -16.71 -19.10
CA LYS A 95 3.83 -16.70 -20.59
C LYS A 95 3.38 -17.98 -21.31
N ASN A 96 3.45 -19.14 -20.67
CA ASN A 96 3.25 -20.45 -21.32
C ASN A 96 1.82 -21.02 -21.21
N HIS A 97 0.85 -20.23 -20.77
CA HIS A 97 -0.54 -20.69 -20.65
C HIS A 97 -1.44 -20.03 -21.69
N ASN A 98 -2.50 -20.74 -22.10
CA ASN A 98 -3.48 -20.23 -23.05
C ASN A 98 -4.33 -19.13 -22.37
N ASP A 99 -3.88 -17.88 -22.50
CA ASP A 99 -4.43 -16.67 -21.87
C ASP A 99 -5.94 -16.47 -22.13
N GLU A 100 -6.47 -17.01 -23.23
CA GLU A 100 -7.90 -16.85 -23.61
C GLU A 100 -8.87 -17.54 -22.65
N LYS A 101 -8.42 -18.54 -21.88
CA LYS A 101 -9.27 -19.29 -20.96
C LYS A 101 -9.14 -18.87 -19.50
N LYS A 102 -8.18 -17.98 -19.17
CA LYS A 102 -7.94 -17.55 -17.79
C LYS A 102 -8.82 -16.35 -17.41
N LEU A 103 -9.33 -16.37 -16.18
CA LEU A 103 -10.02 -15.22 -15.60
C LEU A 103 -9.04 -14.04 -15.48
N LYS A 104 -9.45 -12.88 -15.97
CA LYS A 104 -8.72 -11.63 -15.79
C LYS A 104 -9.22 -10.92 -14.54
N VAL A 105 -8.33 -10.68 -13.60
CA VAL A 105 -8.62 -9.95 -12.36
C VAL A 105 -7.94 -8.59 -12.41
N TRP A 106 -8.71 -7.53 -12.17
CA TRP A 106 -8.20 -6.17 -12.06
C TRP A 106 -8.29 -5.71 -10.60
N MET A 107 -7.20 -5.13 -10.10
CA MET A 107 -7.16 -4.53 -8.77
C MET A 107 -6.50 -3.16 -8.84
N GLN A 108 -6.98 -2.23 -8.02
CA GLN A 108 -6.50 -0.86 -7.96
C GLN A 108 -6.35 -0.40 -6.50
N GLY A 109 -5.26 0.31 -6.23
CA GLY A 109 -4.98 0.96 -4.95
C GLY A 109 -4.60 2.41 -5.18
N GLY A 110 -4.65 3.22 -4.11
CA GLY A 110 -4.30 4.64 -4.15
C GLY A 110 -5.31 5.52 -4.89
N LEU A 111 -6.59 5.14 -4.93
CA LEU A 111 -7.64 5.97 -5.53
C LEU A 111 -7.87 7.26 -4.71
N HIS A 112 -7.98 7.13 -3.39
CA HIS A 112 -8.00 8.27 -2.47
C HIS A 112 -6.60 8.50 -1.88
N GLY A 113 -6.11 9.74 -1.96
CA GLY A 113 -4.74 10.09 -1.54
C GLY A 113 -4.47 9.99 -0.03
N ASN A 114 -5.52 9.85 0.79
CA ASN A 114 -5.45 9.64 2.23
C ASN A 114 -5.64 8.17 2.64
N GLU A 115 -5.68 7.23 1.70
CA GLU A 115 -5.84 5.78 1.93
C GLU A 115 -4.62 4.96 1.43
N PRO A 116 -3.40 5.25 1.91
CA PRO A 116 -2.17 4.68 1.37
C PRO A 116 -2.03 3.17 1.64
N ALA A 117 -2.74 2.63 2.63
CA ALA A 117 -2.75 1.20 2.93
C ALA A 117 -3.19 0.35 1.73
N SER A 118 -4.08 0.87 0.87
CA SER A 118 -4.52 0.17 -0.34
C SER A 118 -3.37 -0.08 -1.33
N THR A 119 -2.45 0.87 -1.47
CA THR A 119 -1.24 0.70 -2.30
C THR A 119 -0.35 -0.38 -1.69
N GLU A 120 -0.10 -0.33 -0.38
CA GLU A 120 0.73 -1.36 0.29
C GLU A 120 0.15 -2.76 0.14
N SER A 121 -1.17 -2.92 0.28
CA SER A 121 -1.83 -4.21 0.10
C SER A 121 -1.60 -4.80 -1.29
N LEU A 122 -1.61 -3.98 -2.34
CA LEU A 122 -1.30 -4.47 -3.69
C LEU A 122 0.19 -4.83 -3.85
N LEU A 123 1.10 -4.04 -3.29
CA LEU A 123 2.54 -4.36 -3.34
C LEU A 123 2.85 -5.67 -2.59
N TYR A 124 2.17 -5.89 -1.47
CA TYR A 124 2.27 -7.14 -0.71
C TYR A 124 1.67 -8.32 -1.48
N LEU A 125 0.50 -8.14 -2.10
CA LEU A 125 -0.13 -9.17 -2.94
C LEU A 125 0.78 -9.59 -4.09
N ILE A 126 1.45 -8.63 -4.74
CA ILE A 126 2.43 -8.91 -5.80
C ILE A 126 3.55 -9.81 -5.26
N HIS A 127 4.05 -9.54 -4.05
CA HIS A 127 5.05 -10.41 -3.43
C HIS A 127 4.49 -11.82 -3.15
N LEU A 128 3.31 -11.94 -2.54
CA LEU A 128 2.70 -13.26 -2.27
C LEU A 128 2.57 -14.09 -3.55
N ILE A 129 2.04 -13.49 -4.61
CA ILE A 129 1.78 -14.17 -5.88
C ILE A 129 3.08 -14.61 -6.60
N LEU A 130 4.20 -13.92 -6.36
CA LEU A 130 5.46 -14.16 -7.06
C LEU A 130 6.50 -14.95 -6.25
N GLU A 131 6.48 -14.80 -4.93
CA GLU A 131 7.57 -15.24 -4.05
C GLU A 131 7.11 -16.26 -3.00
N ASP A 132 5.82 -16.32 -2.67
CA ASP A 132 5.29 -17.24 -1.67
C ASP A 132 4.73 -18.52 -2.32
N SER A 133 5.30 -19.67 -1.93
CA SER A 133 4.90 -20.98 -2.46
C SER A 133 3.43 -21.32 -2.22
N ASP A 134 2.83 -20.78 -1.16
CA ASP A 134 1.44 -21.06 -0.81
C ASP A 134 0.46 -20.34 -1.74
N TYR A 135 0.91 -19.28 -2.42
CA TYR A 135 0.07 -18.45 -3.31
C TYR A 135 0.46 -18.50 -4.78
N ASN A 136 1.65 -19.01 -5.12
CA ASN A 136 2.13 -19.14 -6.50
C ASN A 136 1.16 -19.92 -7.42
N TYR A 137 0.29 -20.78 -6.87
CA TYR A 137 -0.73 -21.48 -7.64
C TYR A 137 -1.73 -20.55 -8.34
N LEU A 138 -1.90 -19.32 -7.86
CA LEU A 138 -2.78 -18.30 -8.46
C LEU A 138 -2.33 -17.87 -9.85
N LEU A 139 -1.07 -18.12 -10.23
CA LEU A 139 -0.56 -17.86 -11.58
C LEU A 139 -0.63 -19.08 -12.51
N ASN A 140 -0.87 -20.28 -11.97
CA ASN A 140 -0.84 -21.54 -12.72
C ASN A 140 -2.13 -21.80 -13.50
#